data_AF-A0A2D8T9H4-F1
#
_entry.id   AF-A0A2D8T9H4-F1
#
_cell.length_a   1.000
_cell.length_b   1.000
_cell.length_c   1.000
_cell.angle_alpha   90.00
_cell.angle_beta   90.00
_cell.angle_gamma   90.00
#
_symmetry.space_group_name_H-M   'P 1'
#
loop_
_entity.id
_entity.type
_entity.pdbx_description
1 polymer ?
#
loop_
_entity_poly.entity_id
_entity_poly.type
_entity_poly.pdbx_seq_one_letter_code
_entity_poly.pdbx_strand_id
1 'polypeptide(L)'
;MALRINAKLGQYARDMRREPTDSERRLWGALRASQLGGFKFRRQAVIEPYICDFLCPSIGLVVEVDDDRHDPVKDRDRDFDLAHQGYLVLRFSNADVRDNLEAVLLTIFERASALPERQKITHPNPSLSREGL
;
A
#
# COMPACT_ATOMS: atom_id res chain seq x y z
N MET A 1 22.72 -13.94 -2.12
CA MET A 1 22.13 -13.79 -3.48
C MET A 1 20.75 -13.11 -3.44
N ALA A 2 20.49 -12.17 -2.50
CA ALA A 2 19.17 -11.57 -2.23
C ALA A 2 18.99 -10.12 -2.73
N LEU A 3 20.05 -9.46 -3.22
CA LEU A 3 19.94 -8.06 -3.68
C LEU A 3 19.18 -7.87 -5.01
N ARG A 4 19.01 -8.94 -5.81
CA ARG A 4 18.50 -8.84 -7.20
C ARG A 4 16.97 -8.83 -7.31
N ILE A 5 16.26 -9.51 -6.40
CA ILE A 5 14.78 -9.56 -6.39
C ILE A 5 14.21 -8.19 -6.00
N ASN A 6 14.76 -7.57 -4.96
CA ASN A 6 14.36 -6.24 -4.48
C ASN A 6 14.53 -5.17 -5.58
N ALA A 7 15.63 -5.21 -6.35
CA ALA A 7 15.86 -4.26 -7.43
C ALA A 7 14.80 -4.34 -8.54
N LYS A 8 14.36 -5.56 -8.90
CA LYS A 8 13.32 -5.78 -9.91
C LYS A 8 11.94 -5.34 -9.42
N LEU A 9 11.58 -5.72 -8.19
CA LEU A 9 10.30 -5.33 -7.58
C LEU A 9 10.23 -3.80 -7.36
N GLY A 10 11.34 -3.21 -6.92
CA GLY A 10 11.48 -1.76 -6.82
C GLY A 10 11.39 -1.04 -8.18
N GLN A 11 11.85 -1.66 -9.27
CA GLN A 11 11.67 -1.13 -10.62
C GLN A 11 10.21 -1.16 -11.05
N TYR A 12 9.52 -2.29 -10.90
CA TYR A 12 8.09 -2.39 -11.18
C TYR A 12 7.28 -1.37 -10.38
N ALA A 13 7.55 -1.22 -9.08
CA ALA A 13 6.89 -0.22 -8.26
C ALA A 13 7.17 1.22 -8.75
N ARG A 14 8.35 1.49 -9.34
CA ARG A 14 8.63 2.80 -9.96
C ARG A 14 7.83 3.01 -11.23
N ASP A 15 7.68 1.97 -12.05
CA ASP A 15 6.95 2.04 -13.31
C ASP A 15 5.45 2.20 -13.07
N MET A 16 4.87 1.42 -12.14
CA MET A 16 3.48 1.60 -11.68
C MET A 16 3.25 3.01 -11.10
N ARG A 17 4.26 3.59 -10.46
CA ARG A 17 4.16 4.99 -10.00
C ARG A 17 4.10 6.02 -11.13
N ARG A 18 4.60 5.71 -12.32
CA ARG A 18 4.54 6.61 -13.48
C ARG A 18 3.23 6.45 -14.23
N GLU A 19 2.70 5.24 -14.25
CA GLU A 19 1.52 4.86 -15.02
C GLU A 19 0.45 4.22 -14.11
N PRO A 20 -0.13 4.97 -13.15
CA PRO A 20 -1.21 4.44 -12.33
C PRO A 20 -2.51 4.32 -13.14
N THR A 21 -3.38 3.39 -12.73
CA THR A 21 -4.77 3.34 -13.21
C THR A 21 -5.53 4.63 -12.84
N ASP A 22 -6.66 4.89 -13.49
CA ASP A 22 -7.47 6.07 -13.20
C ASP A 22 -8.02 6.04 -11.76
N SER A 23 -8.41 4.87 -11.28
CA SER A 23 -8.87 4.67 -9.90
C SER A 23 -7.76 4.93 -8.89
N GLU A 24 -6.56 4.35 -9.09
CA GLU A 24 -5.40 4.63 -8.24
C GLU A 24 -5.06 6.12 -8.25
N ARG A 25 -5.06 6.76 -9.43
CA ARG A 25 -4.77 8.19 -9.55
C ARG A 25 -5.77 9.03 -8.76
N ARG A 26 -7.06 8.69 -8.85
CA ARG A 26 -8.14 9.37 -8.14
C ARG A 26 -8.03 9.19 -6.63
N LEU A 27 -7.86 7.96 -6.14
CA LEU A 27 -7.69 7.68 -4.72
C LEU A 27 -6.41 8.32 -4.17
N TRP A 28 -5.30 8.26 -4.91
CA TRP A 28 -4.06 8.92 -4.52
C TRP A 28 -4.21 10.43 -4.35
N GLY A 29 -5.03 11.08 -5.19
CA GLY A 29 -5.36 12.50 -5.06
C GLY A 29 -5.93 12.88 -3.69
N ALA A 30 -6.73 11.98 -3.10
CA ALA A 30 -7.33 12.16 -1.78
C ALA A 30 -6.44 11.68 -0.61
N LEU A 31 -5.57 10.69 -0.82
CA LEU A 31 -4.69 10.15 0.23
C LEU A 31 -3.37 10.90 0.38
N ARG A 32 -2.85 11.52 -0.69
CA ARG A 32 -1.54 12.18 -0.69
C ARG A 32 -1.48 13.33 0.30
N ALA A 33 -0.26 13.71 0.66
CA ALA A 33 0.03 14.84 1.55
C ALA A 33 -0.68 14.76 2.92
N SER A 34 -1.06 13.56 3.36
CA SER A 34 -1.74 13.32 4.65
C SER A 34 -3.12 13.97 4.75
N GLN A 35 -3.80 14.17 3.61
CA GLN A 35 -5.12 14.81 3.57
C GLN A 35 -6.21 14.00 4.31
N LEU A 36 -6.08 12.67 4.38
CA LEU A 36 -7.01 11.82 5.11
C LEU A 36 -6.57 11.71 6.57
N GLY A 37 -7.12 12.55 7.44
CA GLY A 37 -6.93 12.44 8.90
C GLY A 37 -5.48 12.57 9.40
N GLY A 38 -4.57 13.11 8.59
CA GLY A 38 -3.14 13.17 8.92
C GLY A 38 -2.37 11.86 8.69
N PHE A 39 -3.02 10.80 8.20
CA PHE A 39 -2.38 9.51 7.91
C PHE A 39 -1.48 9.58 6.68
N LYS A 40 -0.25 9.06 6.79
CA LYS A 40 0.77 9.14 5.73
C LYS A 40 0.76 7.89 4.86
N PHE A 41 0.05 7.96 3.74
CA PHE A 41 0.07 6.90 2.74
C PHE A 41 1.25 7.03 1.76
N ARG A 42 1.80 5.88 1.38
CA ARG A 42 2.72 5.68 0.26
C ARG A 42 1.98 4.91 -0.81
N ARG A 43 2.23 5.22 -2.08
CA ARG A 43 1.68 4.46 -3.22
C ARG A 43 2.68 3.47 -3.79
N GLN A 44 2.20 2.35 -4.30
CA GLN A 44 2.95 1.26 -4.90
C GLN A 44 4.10 0.84 -3.97
N ALA A 45 3.76 0.52 -2.72
CA ALA A 45 4.70 0.20 -1.66
C ALA A 45 5.15 -1.26 -1.76
N VAL A 46 6.46 -1.48 -1.70
CA VAL A 46 7.02 -2.84 -1.70
C VAL A 46 6.96 -3.41 -0.29
N ILE A 47 6.26 -4.53 -0.13
CA ILE A 47 6.28 -5.40 1.04
C ILE A 47 6.61 -6.79 0.51
N GLU A 48 7.89 -7.17 0.50
CA GLU A 48 8.33 -8.37 -0.22
C GLU A 48 7.53 -9.63 0.18
N PRO A 49 7.08 -10.44 -0.80
CA PRO A 49 7.32 -10.35 -2.26
C PRO A 49 6.32 -9.46 -3.05
N TYR A 50 5.47 -8.70 -2.38
CA TYR A 50 4.33 -7.97 -2.95
C TYR A 50 4.62 -6.49 -3.24
N ILE A 51 3.85 -5.93 -4.19
CA ILE A 51 3.64 -4.49 -4.33
C ILE A 51 2.18 -4.23 -3.99
N CYS A 52 1.95 -3.33 -3.04
CA CYS A 52 0.63 -2.88 -2.60
C CYS A 52 0.35 -1.49 -3.16
N ASP A 53 -0.87 -1.24 -3.64
CA ASP A 53 -1.23 0.03 -4.26
C ASP A 53 -1.06 1.20 -3.30
N PHE A 54 -1.49 1.05 -2.05
CA PHE A 54 -1.27 2.02 -0.99
C PHE A 54 -0.92 1.37 0.34
N LEU A 55 -0.05 2.03 1.11
CA LEU A 55 0.35 1.62 2.45
C LEU A 55 0.46 2.84 3.37
N CYS A 56 -0.19 2.78 4.54
CA CYS A 56 0.09 3.64 5.68
C CYS A 56 1.04 2.90 6.66
N PRO A 57 2.36 3.17 6.64
CA PRO A 57 3.33 2.34 7.37
C PRO A 57 3.20 2.44 8.89
N SER A 58 2.76 3.59 9.41
CA SER A 58 2.67 3.84 10.86
C SER A 58 1.63 2.98 11.56
N ILE A 59 0.62 2.48 10.82
CA ILE A 59 -0.47 1.65 11.37
C ILE A 59 -0.59 0.30 10.64
N GLY A 60 0.27 0.03 9.65
CA GLY A 60 0.24 -1.21 8.87
C GLY A 60 -1.02 -1.38 8.02
N LEU A 61 -1.65 -0.29 7.57
CA LEU A 61 -2.84 -0.38 6.74
C LEU A 61 -2.47 -0.39 5.26
N VAL A 62 -2.83 -1.46 4.56
CA VAL A 62 -2.74 -1.61 3.11
C VAL A 62 -4.11 -1.34 2.48
N VAL A 63 -4.13 -0.64 1.35
CA VAL A 63 -5.33 -0.45 0.54
C VAL A 63 -5.00 -0.85 -0.90
N GLU A 64 -5.77 -1.76 -1.47
CA GLU A 64 -5.64 -2.25 -2.86
C GLU A 64 -6.88 -1.84 -3.68
N VAL A 65 -6.69 -1.56 -4.96
CA VAL A 65 -7.75 -1.19 -5.91
C VAL A 65 -7.67 -2.09 -7.15
N ASP A 66 -8.58 -3.04 -7.30
CA ASP A 66 -8.62 -3.93 -8.47
C ASP A 66 -10.04 -4.45 -8.76
N ASP A 67 -10.31 -4.82 -10.03
CA ASP A 67 -11.59 -5.31 -10.55
C ASP A 67 -11.78 -6.83 -10.36
N ASP A 68 -11.33 -7.38 -9.22
CA ASP A 68 -11.61 -8.76 -8.85
C ASP A 68 -11.15 -9.84 -9.86
N ARG A 69 -10.09 -9.56 -10.64
CA ARG A 69 -9.36 -10.61 -11.37
C ARG A 69 -8.40 -11.34 -10.43
N HIS A 70 -8.97 -11.85 -9.36
CA HIS A 70 -8.29 -12.45 -8.24
C HIS A 70 -8.36 -13.97 -8.35
N ASP A 71 -7.22 -14.62 -8.14
CA ASP A 71 -7.13 -16.08 -7.98
C ASP A 71 -7.34 -16.35 -6.48
N PRO A 72 -8.50 -16.92 -6.06
CA PRO A 72 -8.87 -16.99 -4.66
C PRO A 72 -7.84 -17.69 -3.77
N VAL A 73 -7.03 -18.59 -4.35
CA VAL A 73 -5.97 -19.30 -3.62
C VAL A 73 -4.78 -18.38 -3.39
N LYS A 74 -4.32 -17.65 -4.43
CA LYS A 74 -3.19 -16.72 -4.31
C LYS A 74 -3.53 -15.54 -3.42
N ASP A 75 -4.76 -15.06 -3.46
CA ASP A 75 -5.19 -13.96 -2.59
C ASP A 75 -5.26 -14.38 -1.13
N ARG A 76 -5.67 -15.63 -0.84
CA ARG A 76 -5.62 -16.15 0.52
C ARG A 76 -4.19 -16.21 1.05
N ASP A 77 -3.26 -16.71 0.27
CA ASP A 77 -1.85 -16.81 0.68
C ASP A 77 -1.24 -15.41 0.88
N ARG A 78 -1.51 -14.47 -0.03
CA ARG A 78 -1.10 -13.07 0.09
C ARG A 78 -1.65 -12.40 1.34
N ASP A 79 -2.95 -12.52 1.57
CA ASP A 79 -3.62 -11.90 2.72
C ASP A 79 -3.11 -12.52 4.03
N PHE A 80 -2.89 -13.85 4.05
CA PHE A 80 -2.30 -14.55 5.18
C PHE A 80 -0.88 -14.03 5.48
N ASP A 81 -0.02 -13.91 4.47
CA ASP A 81 1.35 -13.44 4.63
C ASP A 81 1.41 -11.99 5.13
N LEU A 82 0.59 -11.11 4.54
CA LEU A 82 0.52 -9.71 4.96
C LEU A 82 -0.02 -9.59 6.40
N ALA A 83 -1.03 -10.37 6.76
CA ALA A 83 -1.54 -10.44 8.12
C ALA A 83 -0.49 -10.94 9.12
N HIS A 84 0.28 -11.98 8.78
CA HIS A 84 1.39 -12.47 9.61
C HIS A 84 2.50 -11.43 9.80
N GLN A 85 2.68 -10.56 8.81
CA GLN A 85 3.59 -9.41 8.90
C GLN A 85 2.96 -8.20 9.60
N GLY A 86 1.76 -8.31 10.17
CA GLY A 86 1.08 -7.25 10.91
C GLY A 86 0.48 -6.16 10.04
N TYR A 87 0.13 -6.48 8.79
CA TYR A 87 -0.62 -5.59 7.91
C TYR A 87 -2.10 -5.98 7.86
N LEU A 88 -2.96 -4.98 7.85
CA LEU A 88 -4.37 -5.13 7.56
C LEU A 88 -4.64 -4.64 6.14
N VAL A 89 -5.35 -5.42 5.34
CA VAL A 89 -5.63 -5.12 3.93
C VAL A 89 -7.10 -4.72 3.77
N LEU A 90 -7.35 -3.58 3.14
CA LEU A 90 -8.66 -3.20 2.60
C LEU A 90 -8.60 -3.27 1.07
N ARG A 91 -9.66 -3.79 0.45
CA ARG A 91 -9.77 -3.91 -1.01
C ARG A 91 -11.02 -3.19 -1.47
N PHE A 92 -10.89 -2.42 -2.55
CA PHE A 92 -11.99 -1.71 -3.19
C PHE A 92 -11.97 -2.01 -4.69
N SER A 93 -13.15 -2.11 -5.30
CA SER A 93 -13.23 -2.25 -6.76
C SER A 93 -12.90 -0.92 -7.46
N ASN A 94 -12.58 -0.98 -8.75
CA ASN A 94 -12.46 0.25 -9.54
C ASN A 94 -13.80 1.02 -9.56
N ALA A 95 -14.93 0.31 -9.55
CA ALA A 95 -16.25 0.90 -9.47
C ALA A 95 -16.46 1.68 -8.16
N ASP A 96 -16.05 1.12 -7.01
CA ASP A 96 -16.16 1.81 -5.72
C ASP A 96 -15.40 3.13 -5.72
N VAL A 97 -14.17 3.12 -6.22
CA VAL A 97 -13.32 4.33 -6.27
C VAL A 97 -13.84 5.35 -7.29
N ARG A 98 -14.36 4.88 -8.43
CA ARG A 98 -14.90 5.75 -9.49
C ARG A 98 -16.23 6.37 -9.10
N ASP A 99 -17.12 5.58 -8.52
CA ASP A 99 -18.53 5.96 -8.36
C ASP A 99 -18.83 6.42 -6.92
N ASN A 100 -18.02 6.00 -5.94
CA ASN A 100 -18.33 6.20 -4.52
C ASN A 100 -17.09 6.51 -3.65
N LEU A 101 -16.20 7.37 -4.17
CA LEU A 101 -14.94 7.73 -3.51
C LEU A 101 -15.11 8.19 -2.04
N GLU A 102 -16.16 8.93 -1.72
CA GLU A 102 -16.39 9.41 -0.35
C GLU A 102 -16.60 8.26 0.63
N ALA A 103 -17.37 7.23 0.26
CA ALA A 103 -17.58 6.05 1.07
C ALA A 103 -16.29 5.24 1.26
N VAL A 104 -15.47 5.14 0.20
CA VAL A 104 -14.13 4.53 0.27
C VAL A 104 -13.25 5.28 1.28
N LEU A 105 -13.19 6.61 1.20
CA LEU A 105 -12.38 7.42 2.10
C LEU A 105 -12.86 7.34 3.56
N LEU A 106 -14.17 7.34 3.79
CA LEU A 106 -14.74 7.15 5.12
C LEU A 106 -14.31 5.81 5.71
N THR A 107 -14.44 4.72 4.94
CA THR A 107 -14.05 3.38 5.37
C THR A 107 -12.56 3.30 5.72
N ILE A 108 -11.70 3.89 4.88
CA ILE A 108 -10.26 3.95 5.14
C ILE A 108 -9.98 4.76 6.41
N PHE A 109 -10.62 5.91 6.58
CA PHE A 109 -10.43 6.79 7.73
C PHE A 109 -10.87 6.14 9.04
N GLU A 110 -12.05 5.54 9.08
CA GLU A 110 -12.58 4.83 10.25
C GLU A 110 -11.64 3.69 10.65
N ARG A 111 -11.21 2.89 9.67
CA ARG A 111 -10.28 1.79 9.93
C ARG A 111 -8.93 2.30 10.40
N ALA A 112 -8.38 3.34 9.76
CA ALA A 112 -7.09 3.91 10.14
C ALA A 112 -7.11 4.47 11.56
N SER A 113 -8.21 5.11 11.95
CA SER A 113 -8.40 5.70 13.29
C SER A 113 -8.55 4.66 14.39
N ALA A 114 -9.03 3.45 14.06
CA ALA A 114 -9.18 2.35 15.00
C ALA A 114 -7.90 1.51 15.19
N LEU A 115 -6.91 1.66 14.30
CA LEU A 115 -5.67 0.89 14.38
C LEU A 115 -4.64 1.59 15.29
N PRO A 116 -3.96 0.84 16.18
CA PRO A 116 -2.88 1.40 16.97
C PRO A 116 -1.67 1.73 16.08
N GLU A 117 -0.84 2.67 16.53
CA GLU A 117 0.49 2.83 15.91
C GLU A 117 1.27 1.52 16.03
N ARG A 118 1.86 1.09 14.91
CA ARG A 118 2.82 -0.01 14.92
C ARG A 118 4.03 0.43 15.73
N GLN A 119 4.32 -0.31 16.79
CA GLN A 119 5.62 -0.25 17.42
C GLN A 119 6.66 -0.42 16.32
N LYS A 120 7.61 0.50 16.24
CA LYS A 120 8.72 0.42 15.28
C LYS A 120 9.52 -0.84 15.58
N ILE A 121 9.14 -1.96 14.97
CA ILE A 121 10.07 -3.05 14.80
C ILE A 121 11.10 -2.48 13.83
N THR A 122 12.31 -2.24 14.33
CA THR A 122 13.45 -1.78 13.56
C THR A 122 13.83 -2.85 12.55
N HIS A 123 13.04 -2.99 11.49
CA HIS A 123 13.50 -3.64 10.28
C HIS A 123 14.44 -2.64 9.58
N PRO A 124 15.67 -3.06 9.26
CA PRO A 124 16.66 -2.18 8.66
C PRO A 124 16.15 -1.83 7.27
N ASN A 125 15.51 -0.67 7.15
CA ASN A 125 15.45 -0.02 5.85
C ASN A 125 16.88 0.51 5.62
N PRO A 126 17.66 -0.01 4.65
CA PRO A 126 18.91 0.61 4.30
C PRO A 126 18.57 1.97 3.69
N SER A 127 18.59 3.00 4.53
CA SER A 127 18.84 4.35 4.05
C SER A 127 20.16 4.27 3.29
N LEU A 128 20.09 4.34 1.96
CA LEU A 128 21.24 4.67 1.13
C LEU A 128 21.65 6.10 1.52
N SER A 129 22.41 6.20 2.59
CA SER A 129 23.27 7.35 2.86
C SER A 129 24.22 7.41 1.68
N ARG A 130 23.97 8.36 0.76
CA ARG A 130 25.04 8.87 -0.08
C ARG A 130 25.99 9.61 0.84
N GLU A 131 26.97 8.89 1.37
CA GLU A 131 28.20 9.52 1.83
C GLU A 131 28.87 10.13 0.61
N GLY A 132 29.24 11.39 0.74
CA GLY A 132 29.84 12.17 -0.31
C GLY A 132 31.22 11.66 -0.68
N LEU A 133 31.58 11.94 -1.94
CA LEU A 133 32.91 12.30 -2.39
C LEU A 133 32.73 13.46 -3.38
#